data_AF-A0A350X538-F1
#
_entry.id   AF-A0A350X538-F1
#
_cell.length_a   1.000
_cell.length_b   1.000
_cell.length_c   1.000
_cell.angle_alpha   90.00
_cell.angle_beta   90.00
_cell.angle_gamma   90.00
#
_symmetry.space_group_name_H-M   'P 1'
#
loop_
_entity.id
_entity.type
_entity.pdbx_description
1 polymer ?
#
loop_
_entity_poly.entity_id
_entity_poly.type
_entity_poly.pdbx_seq_one_letter_code
_entity_poly.pdbx_strand_id
1 'polypeptide(L)'
;MTQVINDNLQINGDAYLKADNYVSLHYGNRGRLGQTPNFNPDQDRNGLWLEASQDGNESGGIFCNGNTIVLWSPGDNDTLRIYDEDDFGSPTLVPKFVINNAGNVGIGTANPTNKIHVVAPGGFPNNVPIVAQSQSTFFGALDPQGNERFAINLDSDGTGYPVNFYDKYDGNWRNGISLKMGNVGIGTTNPQAKLEVQSPWADWMFLRQQRNVEGGGGFHIHNPWGNSDQPTGDPSRNRLEIAYKTSTGQDLWGQFVLHGPSGNVGIGTANPQAKLHVNGDMIVTGDIVLQNADCAEEFAIKDLEMIEPGTVMVLGEEGSLCQSTEAYDKKVAGVVSGAGDLKPGLILDKQSESTNRMPIALMGKVYCKVDAEYAPIEVGDLLTTSPTPGHAMKATDPLKAFGTIIGKALRPLEAGKGLIPILVALQ
;
A
#
# COMPACT_ATOMS: atom_id res chain seq x y z
N MET A 1 -62.02 56.67 6.79
CA MET A 1 -62.55 56.38 8.15
C MET A 1 -63.34 55.06 8.10
N THR A 2 -62.74 53.87 8.24
CA THR A 2 -63.50 52.60 8.27
C THR A 2 -63.81 52.30 9.72
N GLN A 3 -65.10 52.22 10.12
CA GLN A 3 -65.85 51.80 11.36
C GLN A 3 -66.52 50.44 11.10
N VAL A 4 -66.63 49.46 12.01
CA VAL A 4 -67.45 49.41 13.24
C VAL A 4 -67.06 48.19 14.12
N ILE A 5 -66.65 48.39 15.39
CA ILE A 5 -67.37 48.21 16.70
C ILE A 5 -68.01 46.83 16.92
N ASN A 6 -67.64 46.16 18.03
CA ASN A 6 -68.23 44.91 18.56
C ASN A 6 -68.53 43.81 17.52
N ASP A 7 -67.76 43.74 16.44
CA ASP A 7 -67.05 42.53 15.96
C ASP A 7 -66.26 42.85 14.67
N ASN A 8 -65.55 43.98 14.79
CA ASN A 8 -64.42 44.52 14.03
C ASN A 8 -64.35 44.37 12.49
N LEU A 9 -64.53 45.52 11.83
CA LEU A 9 -63.53 46.02 10.87
C LEU A 9 -63.38 47.55 10.99
N GLN A 10 -62.16 48.03 11.30
CA GLN A 10 -61.76 49.43 11.07
C GLN A 10 -60.32 49.58 10.61
N ILE A 11 -60.11 50.04 9.38
CA ILE A 11 -58.79 50.49 8.92
C ILE A 11 -58.88 51.88 8.26
N ASN A 12 -57.97 52.78 8.66
CA ASN A 12 -57.74 54.09 8.03
C ASN A 12 -56.29 54.26 7.63
N GLY A 13 -56.05 53.91 6.38
CA GLY A 13 -54.79 53.46 5.79
C GLY A 13 -55.16 52.38 4.77
N ASP A 14 -54.20 51.83 4.03
CA ASP A 14 -54.48 50.90 2.92
C ASP A 14 -55.30 49.66 3.33
N ALA A 15 -56.37 49.38 2.57
CA ALA A 15 -57.11 48.12 2.52
C ALA A 15 -57.99 48.05 1.26
N TYR A 16 -57.60 47.32 0.20
CA TYR A 16 -58.53 47.03 -0.91
C TYR A 16 -58.25 45.70 -1.61
N LEU A 17 -59.29 44.85 -1.68
CA LEU A 17 -59.37 43.73 -2.63
C LEU A 17 -60.79 43.57 -3.19
N LYS A 18 -61.03 44.23 -4.34
CA LYS A 18 -61.72 43.66 -5.51
C LYS A 18 -60.91 44.00 -6.76
N ALA A 19 -60.41 42.99 -7.43
CA ALA A 19 -60.54 42.87 -8.88
C ALA A 19 -61.10 41.46 -9.12
N ASP A 20 -62.42 41.42 -9.33
CA ASP A 20 -63.26 40.31 -9.81
C ASP A 20 -63.03 38.91 -9.23
N ASN A 21 -63.90 38.44 -8.32
CA ASN A 21 -64.06 37.04 -7.84
C ASN A 21 -62.82 36.21 -7.47
N TYR A 22 -61.60 36.76 -7.53
CA TYR A 22 -60.36 35.99 -7.53
C TYR A 22 -59.41 36.39 -6.40
N VAL A 23 -59.87 37.13 -5.39
CA VAL A 23 -59.11 37.33 -4.15
C VAL A 23 -60.05 37.21 -2.94
N SER A 24 -59.61 36.52 -1.88
CA SER A 24 -60.36 36.32 -0.64
C SER A 24 -59.48 36.57 0.59
N LEU A 25 -60.08 37.17 1.62
CA LEU A 25 -59.55 37.22 2.99
C LEU A 25 -60.70 36.80 3.91
N HIS A 26 -60.61 35.60 4.49
CA HIS A 26 -61.70 35.08 5.32
C HIS A 26 -61.20 34.24 6.49
N TYR A 27 -62.06 34.06 7.49
CA TYR A 27 -61.86 33.08 8.55
C TYR A 27 -62.79 31.88 8.32
N GLY A 28 -62.24 30.68 8.31
CA GLY A 28 -63.01 29.45 8.04
C GLY A 28 -62.13 28.20 7.99
N ASN A 29 -62.74 27.05 7.75
CA ASN A 29 -62.07 25.76 7.71
C ASN A 29 -61.82 25.22 6.29
N ARG A 30 -62.22 25.97 5.25
CA ARG A 30 -62.02 25.63 3.84
C ARG A 30 -61.65 26.86 3.02
N GLY A 31 -60.95 26.62 1.93
CA GLY A 31 -60.68 27.63 0.91
C GLY A 31 -61.96 28.06 0.19
N ARG A 32 -61.90 29.21 -0.48
CA ARG A 32 -63.05 29.80 -1.20
C ARG A 32 -62.83 29.97 -2.70
N LEU A 33 -61.58 29.90 -3.19
CA LEU A 33 -61.24 30.21 -4.58
C LEU A 33 -60.64 29.02 -5.33
N GLY A 34 -60.85 28.94 -6.65
CA GLY A 34 -60.22 27.93 -7.50
C GLY A 34 -60.56 26.49 -7.08
N GLN A 35 -59.55 25.62 -7.07
CA GLN A 35 -59.68 24.21 -6.70
C GLN A 35 -59.65 23.95 -5.18
N THR A 36 -59.51 24.99 -4.34
CA THR A 36 -59.46 24.89 -2.87
C THR A 36 -60.78 24.76 -2.09
N PRO A 37 -62.02 24.79 -2.66
CA PRO A 37 -63.26 24.74 -1.87
C PRO A 37 -63.44 23.52 -0.94
N ASN A 38 -62.74 22.42 -1.23
CA ASN A 38 -62.70 21.22 -0.37
C ASN A 38 -61.34 21.02 0.31
N PHE A 39 -60.39 21.93 0.08
CA PHE A 39 -59.09 21.88 0.73
C PHE A 39 -59.25 22.29 2.19
N ASN A 40 -58.94 21.35 3.07
CA ASN A 40 -59.02 21.49 4.51
C ASN A 40 -57.67 21.09 5.11
N PRO A 41 -56.73 22.03 5.21
CA PRO A 41 -55.36 21.73 5.61
C PRO A 41 -55.24 21.30 7.08
N ASP A 42 -56.28 21.47 7.90
CA ASP A 42 -56.18 21.24 9.34
C ASP A 42 -57.44 20.66 9.99
N GLN A 43 -57.92 19.53 9.44
CA GLN A 43 -58.93 18.66 10.07
C GLN A 43 -60.17 19.43 10.61
N ASP A 44 -60.69 20.36 9.80
CA ASP A 44 -61.89 21.19 10.05
C ASP A 44 -61.74 22.31 11.09
N ARG A 45 -60.53 22.58 11.59
CA ARG A 45 -60.27 23.75 12.44
C ARG A 45 -60.26 25.04 11.62
N ASN A 46 -61.00 26.06 12.08
CA ASN A 46 -61.02 27.36 11.42
C ASN A 46 -59.66 28.07 11.52
N GLY A 47 -59.33 28.86 10.50
CA GLY A 47 -58.14 29.72 10.45
C GLY A 47 -58.35 30.90 9.52
N LEU A 48 -57.37 31.79 9.49
CA LEU A 48 -57.31 32.93 8.57
C LEU A 48 -56.80 32.46 7.20
N TRP A 49 -57.48 32.87 6.15
CA TRP A 49 -57.15 32.58 4.75
C TRP A 49 -56.84 33.88 4.01
N LEU A 50 -55.80 33.85 3.20
CA LEU A 50 -55.45 34.85 2.20
C LEU A 50 -55.30 34.11 0.88
N GLU A 51 -56.27 34.25 -0.03
CA GLU A 51 -56.26 33.53 -1.30
C GLU A 51 -56.30 34.53 -2.45
N ALA A 52 -55.55 34.24 -3.51
CA ALA A 52 -55.62 34.95 -4.75
C ALA A 52 -55.55 33.98 -5.93
N SER A 53 -56.19 34.37 -7.02
CA SER A 53 -56.23 33.66 -8.28
C SER A 53 -56.12 34.69 -9.40
N GLN A 54 -55.49 34.32 -10.51
CA GLN A 54 -55.40 35.20 -11.68
C GLN A 54 -56.67 35.12 -12.54
N ASP A 55 -57.31 33.95 -12.59
CA ASP A 55 -58.37 33.61 -13.56
C ASP A 55 -59.58 32.86 -12.95
N GLY A 56 -59.51 32.55 -11.64
CA GLY A 56 -60.53 31.81 -10.90
C GLY A 56 -60.45 30.30 -10.99
N ASN A 57 -59.56 29.76 -11.81
CA ASN A 57 -59.42 28.32 -12.00
C ASN A 57 -58.45 27.74 -10.98
N GLU A 58 -57.26 28.33 -10.88
CA GLU A 58 -56.22 27.96 -9.92
C GLU A 58 -55.98 29.10 -8.95
N SER A 59 -55.97 28.79 -7.65
CA SER A 59 -55.76 29.77 -6.58
C SER A 59 -54.56 29.35 -5.75
N GLY A 60 -53.70 30.31 -5.45
CA GLY A 60 -52.65 30.18 -4.45
C GLY A 60 -53.03 30.95 -3.19
N GLY A 61 -52.35 30.68 -2.09
CA GLY A 61 -52.64 31.42 -0.87
C GLY A 61 -51.92 30.94 0.36
N ILE A 62 -52.37 31.51 1.49
CA ILE A 62 -51.88 31.23 2.83
C ILE A 62 -53.06 30.92 3.73
N PHE A 63 -52.98 29.82 4.46
CA PHE A 63 -53.87 29.48 5.56
C PHE A 63 -53.06 29.47 6.84
N CYS A 64 -53.58 30.08 7.90
CA CYS A 64 -53.03 29.91 9.22
C CYS A 64 -54.11 29.84 10.30
N ASN A 65 -53.99 28.85 11.17
CA ASN A 65 -54.57 28.86 12.50
C ASN A 65 -53.41 28.60 13.47
N GLY A 66 -53.55 28.83 14.78
CA GLY A 66 -52.42 28.77 15.73
C GLY A 66 -51.59 27.47 15.78
N ASN A 67 -51.90 26.46 14.94
CA ASN A 67 -51.22 25.18 14.84
C ASN A 67 -50.44 24.96 13.52
N THR A 68 -50.88 25.54 12.40
CA THR A 68 -50.23 25.33 11.10
C THR A 68 -50.28 26.59 10.24
N ILE A 69 -49.27 26.73 9.39
CA ILE A 69 -49.28 27.66 8.25
C ILE A 69 -49.12 26.82 7.00
N VAL A 70 -50.04 26.97 6.06
CA VAL A 70 -50.00 26.26 4.79
C VAL A 70 -49.90 27.27 3.65
N LEU A 71 -48.90 27.07 2.81
CA LEU A 71 -48.70 27.77 1.55
C LEU A 71 -49.01 26.81 0.42
N TRP A 72 -49.74 27.26 -0.60
CA TRP A 72 -50.03 26.45 -1.76
C TRP A 72 -50.09 27.30 -3.04
N SER A 73 -49.75 26.66 -4.16
CA SER A 73 -49.97 27.14 -5.53
C SER A 73 -50.13 25.90 -6.42
N PRO A 74 -51.36 25.48 -6.75
CA PRO A 74 -51.59 24.32 -7.59
C PRO A 74 -51.27 24.69 -9.05
N GLY A 75 -50.70 23.75 -9.82
CA GLY A 75 -50.46 23.94 -11.26
C GLY A 75 -49.22 24.76 -11.64
N ASP A 76 -48.67 25.56 -10.71
CA ASP A 76 -47.50 26.41 -10.96
C ASP A 76 -46.15 25.71 -10.82
N ASN A 77 -45.11 26.32 -11.39
CA ASN A 77 -43.73 25.82 -11.30
C ASN A 77 -43.08 26.05 -9.92
N ASP A 78 -43.49 27.06 -9.16
CA ASP A 78 -42.91 27.39 -7.85
C ASP A 78 -43.97 27.67 -6.78
N THR A 79 -43.85 27.01 -5.63
CA THR A 79 -44.77 27.07 -4.49
C THR A 79 -44.47 28.22 -3.53
N LEU A 80 -43.20 28.56 -3.34
CA LEU A 80 -42.76 29.69 -2.51
C LEU A 80 -41.51 30.31 -3.12
N ARG A 81 -41.51 31.64 -3.26
CA ARG A 81 -40.31 32.43 -3.55
C ARG A 81 -40.18 33.54 -2.52
N ILE A 82 -38.97 33.69 -1.98
CA ILE A 82 -38.60 34.82 -1.13
C ILE A 82 -37.54 35.62 -1.86
N TYR A 83 -37.84 36.89 -2.14
CA TYR A 83 -36.91 37.84 -2.71
C TYR A 83 -36.40 38.78 -1.62
N ASP A 84 -35.21 39.32 -1.83
CA ASP A 84 -34.77 40.50 -1.11
C ASP A 84 -35.36 41.72 -1.82
N GLU A 85 -36.06 42.57 -1.08
CA GLU A 85 -36.73 43.74 -1.66
C GLU A 85 -35.71 44.70 -2.28
N ASP A 86 -34.55 44.82 -1.65
CA ASP A 86 -33.49 45.74 -2.07
C ASP A 86 -32.88 45.34 -3.44
N ASP A 87 -33.11 44.10 -3.90
CA ASP A 87 -32.62 43.58 -5.18
C ASP A 87 -33.61 43.81 -6.35
N PHE A 88 -34.82 44.34 -6.09
CA PHE A 88 -35.80 44.63 -7.16
C PHE A 88 -35.28 45.73 -8.11
N GLY A 89 -35.07 45.36 -9.38
CA GLY A 89 -34.46 46.23 -10.41
C GLY A 89 -33.14 45.70 -10.96
N SER A 90 -32.54 44.68 -10.31
CA SER A 90 -31.41 43.94 -10.86
C SER A 90 -31.85 43.07 -12.04
N PRO A 91 -31.16 43.11 -13.20
CA PRO A 91 -31.43 42.20 -14.32
C PRO A 91 -31.10 40.75 -14.00
N THR A 92 -30.46 40.49 -12.85
CA THR A 92 -30.10 39.16 -12.36
C THR A 92 -30.78 38.84 -11.02
N LEU A 93 -31.98 39.38 -10.76
CA LEU A 93 -32.75 39.06 -9.56
C LEU A 93 -33.00 37.55 -9.47
N VAL A 94 -32.38 36.92 -8.47
CA VAL A 94 -32.60 35.50 -8.13
C VAL A 94 -33.28 35.46 -6.77
N PRO A 95 -34.35 34.66 -6.57
CA PRO A 95 -34.94 34.51 -5.24
C PRO A 95 -33.89 33.97 -4.26
N LYS A 96 -33.91 34.46 -3.02
CA LYS A 96 -33.03 33.99 -1.95
C LYS A 96 -33.42 32.59 -1.49
N PHE A 97 -34.71 32.26 -1.53
CA PHE A 97 -35.26 30.94 -1.21
C PHE A 97 -36.39 30.57 -2.18
N VAL A 98 -36.37 29.34 -2.68
CA VAL A 98 -37.41 28.78 -3.58
C VAL A 98 -37.83 27.40 -3.11
N ILE A 99 -39.13 27.09 -3.16
CA ILE A 99 -39.64 25.72 -3.20
C ILE A 99 -40.35 25.55 -4.54
N ASN A 100 -39.85 24.63 -5.39
CA ASN A 100 -40.46 24.38 -6.70
C ASN A 100 -41.56 23.30 -6.64
N ASN A 101 -42.23 23.05 -7.77
CA ASN A 101 -43.32 22.07 -7.89
C ASN A 101 -42.90 20.60 -7.65
N ALA A 102 -41.61 20.29 -7.78
CA ALA A 102 -41.04 18.98 -7.47
C ALA A 102 -40.69 18.83 -5.97
N GLY A 103 -40.94 19.88 -5.17
CA GLY A 103 -40.59 19.94 -3.75
C GLY A 103 -39.09 20.11 -3.52
N ASN A 104 -38.35 20.69 -4.46
CA ASN A 104 -36.94 21.00 -4.30
C ASN A 104 -36.77 22.38 -3.68
N VAL A 105 -35.85 22.49 -2.71
CA VAL A 105 -35.52 23.73 -2.03
C VAL A 105 -34.27 24.36 -2.66
N GLY A 106 -34.41 25.56 -3.21
CA GLY A 106 -33.31 26.39 -3.71
C GLY A 106 -32.93 27.47 -2.72
N ILE A 107 -31.63 27.66 -2.46
CA ILE A 107 -31.10 28.84 -1.75
C ILE A 107 -30.09 29.52 -2.67
N GLY A 108 -30.34 30.78 -3.03
CA GLY A 108 -29.51 31.50 -4.01
C GLY A 108 -29.63 31.01 -5.46
N THR A 109 -30.65 30.19 -5.77
CA THR A 109 -30.95 29.70 -7.12
C THR A 109 -32.46 29.65 -7.37
N ALA A 110 -32.90 30.10 -8.55
CA ALA A 110 -34.30 30.06 -8.97
C ALA A 110 -34.74 28.67 -9.45
N ASN A 111 -33.80 27.81 -9.85
CA ASN A 111 -34.08 26.54 -10.52
C ASN A 111 -33.37 25.38 -9.79
N PRO A 112 -33.88 24.93 -8.62
CA PRO A 112 -33.26 23.85 -7.88
C PRO A 112 -33.44 22.48 -8.58
N THR A 113 -32.34 21.84 -8.97
CA THR A 113 -32.34 20.53 -9.66
C THR A 113 -32.31 19.34 -8.70
N ASN A 114 -32.12 19.59 -7.41
CA ASN A 114 -32.02 18.58 -6.35
C ASN A 114 -32.87 19.00 -5.15
N LYS A 115 -33.19 18.05 -4.25
CA LYS A 115 -34.06 18.30 -3.09
C LYS A 115 -33.61 19.48 -2.22
N ILE A 116 -32.31 19.68 -2.08
CA ILE A 116 -31.70 20.91 -1.57
C ILE A 116 -30.63 21.32 -2.58
N HIS A 117 -30.73 22.53 -3.14
CA HIS A 117 -29.76 23.11 -4.06
C HIS A 117 -29.37 24.51 -3.58
N VAL A 118 -28.14 24.65 -3.07
CA VAL A 118 -27.62 25.93 -2.58
C VAL A 118 -26.51 26.42 -3.49
N VAL A 119 -26.61 27.67 -3.94
CA VAL A 119 -25.61 28.32 -4.81
C VAL A 119 -25.13 29.60 -4.14
N ALA A 120 -23.82 29.81 -4.11
CA ALA A 120 -23.21 31.08 -3.71
C ALA A 120 -22.27 31.56 -4.83
N PRO A 121 -22.23 32.86 -5.15
CA PRO A 121 -21.31 33.40 -6.15
C PRO A 121 -19.88 33.47 -5.57
N GLY A 122 -19.04 32.45 -5.83
CA GLY A 122 -17.61 32.45 -5.45
C GLY A 122 -17.19 31.22 -4.61
N GLY A 123 -15.91 30.84 -4.71
CA GLY A 123 -15.30 29.72 -3.97
C GLY A 123 -14.66 30.14 -2.63
N PHE A 124 -14.26 29.14 -1.83
CA PHE A 124 -13.52 29.29 -0.56
C PHE A 124 -12.46 30.42 -0.64
N PRO A 125 -12.45 31.44 0.26
CA PRO A 125 -12.85 31.42 1.68
C PRO A 125 -14.02 32.34 2.09
N ASN A 126 -14.67 33.04 1.15
CA ASN A 126 -15.65 34.07 1.51
C ASN A 126 -17.11 33.71 1.20
N ASN A 127 -17.36 32.62 0.47
CA ASN A 127 -18.71 32.15 0.14
C ASN A 127 -18.74 30.61 0.13
N VAL A 128 -19.26 30.01 1.21
CA VAL A 128 -19.51 28.56 1.30
C VAL A 128 -21.02 28.37 1.21
N PRO A 129 -21.55 27.71 0.15
CA PRO A 129 -22.99 27.52 -0.03
C PRO A 129 -23.66 26.83 1.18
N ILE A 130 -22.95 25.90 1.84
CA ILE A 130 -23.45 25.21 3.02
C ILE A 130 -22.34 25.18 4.07
N VAL A 131 -22.57 25.84 5.21
CA VAL A 131 -21.72 25.73 6.40
C VAL A 131 -22.45 24.89 7.43
N ALA A 132 -21.91 23.72 7.75
CA ALA A 132 -22.37 22.89 8.85
C ALA A 132 -21.34 22.96 9.98
N GLN A 133 -21.75 23.47 11.13
CA GLN A 133 -20.92 23.51 12.34
C GLN A 133 -21.50 22.54 13.36
N SER A 134 -20.68 21.59 13.79
CA SER A 134 -21.02 20.63 14.82
C SER A 134 -19.79 20.39 15.69
N GLN A 135 -20.01 20.06 16.96
CA GLN A 135 -18.94 19.60 17.83
C GLN A 135 -18.54 18.15 17.52
N SER A 136 -19.26 17.44 16.64
CA SER A 136 -18.98 16.06 16.26
C SER A 136 -19.28 15.83 14.77
N THR A 137 -20.37 15.15 14.42
CA THR A 137 -20.81 14.94 13.04
C THR A 137 -21.41 16.21 12.44
N PHE A 138 -20.83 16.69 11.34
CA PHE A 138 -21.41 17.80 10.57
C PHE A 138 -22.09 17.34 9.27
N PHE A 139 -21.81 16.12 8.82
CA PHE A 139 -22.56 15.46 7.74
C PHE A 139 -22.69 13.96 8.04
N GLY A 140 -23.90 13.42 7.91
CA GLY A 140 -24.18 12.00 8.12
C GLY A 140 -25.23 11.49 7.14
N ALA A 141 -25.18 10.19 6.85
CA ALA A 141 -26.14 9.52 5.99
C ALA A 141 -26.78 8.31 6.70
N LEU A 142 -28.09 8.20 6.54
CA LEU A 142 -28.90 7.06 6.97
C LEU A 142 -29.25 6.18 5.76
N ASP A 143 -29.42 4.88 5.95
CA ASP A 143 -30.03 3.99 4.96
C ASP A 143 -31.58 4.14 4.94
N PRO A 144 -32.29 3.49 3.99
CA PRO A 144 -33.75 3.58 3.91
C PRO A 144 -34.49 3.04 5.14
N GLN A 145 -33.83 2.28 6.01
CA GLN A 145 -34.37 1.78 7.28
C GLN A 145 -34.07 2.72 8.46
N GLY A 146 -33.38 3.84 8.21
CA GLY A 146 -33.01 4.83 9.22
C GLY A 146 -31.72 4.52 9.97
N ASN A 147 -30.93 3.53 9.54
CA ASN A 147 -29.66 3.21 10.20
C ASN A 147 -28.54 4.11 9.69
N GLU A 148 -27.67 4.56 10.58
CA GLU A 148 -26.47 5.32 10.23
C GLU A 148 -25.49 4.46 9.41
N ARG A 149 -24.96 5.01 8.31
CA ARG A 149 -24.01 4.30 7.42
C ARG A 149 -22.71 5.03 7.18
N PHE A 150 -22.74 6.36 7.18
CA PHE A 150 -21.59 7.19 6.86
C PHE A 150 -21.64 8.49 7.65
N ALA A 151 -20.47 8.99 8.03
CA ALA A 151 -20.34 10.31 8.62
C ALA A 151 -19.03 10.99 8.23
N ILE A 152 -19.08 12.32 8.13
CA ILE A 152 -17.90 13.18 8.15
C ILE A 152 -17.95 13.93 9.47
N ASN A 153 -16.92 13.70 10.29
CA ASN A 153 -16.85 14.25 11.64
C ASN A 153 -15.62 15.14 11.80
N LEU A 154 -15.75 16.08 12.74
CA LEU A 154 -14.63 16.77 13.39
C LEU A 154 -14.48 16.14 14.77
N ASP A 155 -13.30 15.60 15.10
CA ASP A 155 -13.07 15.05 16.43
C ASP A 155 -13.16 16.17 17.48
N SER A 156 -13.96 15.91 18.53
CA SER A 156 -14.32 16.87 19.58
C SER A 156 -13.29 16.99 20.69
N ASP A 157 -12.18 16.25 20.63
CA ASP A 157 -11.24 16.04 21.73
C ASP A 157 -10.17 17.14 21.88
N GLY A 158 -10.27 18.22 21.09
CA GLY A 158 -9.59 19.49 21.37
C GLY A 158 -8.08 19.50 21.14
N THR A 159 -7.50 18.50 20.46
CA THR A 159 -6.04 18.43 20.23
C THR A 159 -5.60 18.57 18.76
N GLY A 160 -6.49 19.08 17.91
CA GLY A 160 -6.22 19.43 16.51
C GLY A 160 -7.14 18.63 15.60
N TYR A 161 -8.01 19.31 14.87
CA TYR A 161 -9.20 18.74 14.23
C TYR A 161 -8.89 18.05 12.88
N PRO A 162 -8.64 16.73 12.80
CA PRO A 162 -8.69 16.06 11.52
C PRO A 162 -10.14 16.06 10.98
N VAL A 163 -10.28 16.08 9.67
CA VAL A 163 -11.55 15.70 9.02
C VAL A 163 -11.52 14.20 8.84
N ASN A 164 -12.47 13.52 9.48
CA ASN A 164 -12.52 12.06 9.50
C ASN A 164 -13.75 11.55 8.74
N PHE A 165 -13.53 10.53 7.91
CA PHE A 165 -14.56 9.80 7.18
C PHE A 165 -14.82 8.48 7.89
N TYR A 166 -16.06 8.28 8.33
CA TYR A 166 -16.48 7.08 9.04
C TYR A 166 -17.47 6.26 8.22
N ASP A 167 -17.37 4.94 8.34
CA ASP A 167 -18.41 4.01 7.92
C ASP A 167 -18.98 3.25 9.12
N LYS A 168 -20.21 2.73 8.94
CA LYS A 168 -20.90 1.88 9.91
C LYS A 168 -21.52 0.66 9.23
N TYR A 169 -20.69 -0.12 8.54
CA TYR A 169 -21.16 -1.32 7.84
C TYR A 169 -21.59 -2.43 8.81
N ASP A 170 -20.80 -2.69 9.86
CA ASP A 170 -20.98 -3.81 10.80
C ASP A 170 -21.71 -3.41 12.11
N GLY A 171 -22.34 -2.24 12.12
CA GLY A 171 -22.99 -1.68 13.31
C GLY A 171 -22.06 -0.90 14.25
N ASN A 172 -20.75 -0.87 13.99
CA ASN A 172 -19.79 -0.03 14.72
C ASN A 172 -19.22 1.05 13.82
N TRP A 173 -18.97 2.23 14.37
CA TRP A 173 -18.30 3.30 13.65
C TRP A 173 -16.81 2.98 13.49
N ARG A 174 -16.33 3.00 12.24
CA ARG A 174 -14.92 2.78 11.91
C ARG A 174 -14.39 3.98 11.14
N ASN A 175 -13.22 4.48 11.55
CA ASN A 175 -12.52 5.50 10.79
C ASN A 175 -11.90 4.84 9.55
N GLY A 176 -12.33 5.29 8.36
CA GLY A 176 -11.76 4.85 7.10
C GLY A 176 -10.60 5.73 6.66
N ILE A 177 -10.85 7.05 6.59
CA ILE A 177 -9.88 8.05 6.14
C ILE A 177 -9.82 9.19 7.15
N SER A 178 -8.62 9.65 7.47
CA SER A 178 -8.37 10.86 8.25
C SER A 178 -7.54 11.86 7.47
N LEU A 179 -7.94 13.13 7.50
CA LEU A 179 -7.19 14.23 6.89
C LEU A 179 -6.63 15.13 7.98
N LYS A 180 -5.30 15.20 8.10
CA LYS A 180 -4.62 16.01 9.11
C LYS A 180 -3.47 16.78 8.49
N MET A 181 -3.49 18.11 8.57
CA MET A 181 -2.38 18.99 8.12
C MET A 181 -1.89 18.71 6.68
N GLY A 182 -2.81 18.33 5.77
CA GLY A 182 -2.49 18.00 4.38
C GLY A 182 -1.91 16.59 4.17
N ASN A 183 -2.08 15.70 5.14
CA ASN A 183 -1.75 14.28 5.07
C ASN A 183 -3.03 13.43 5.09
N VAL A 184 -2.94 12.22 4.54
CA VAL A 184 -4.03 11.22 4.50
C VAL A 184 -3.64 10.03 5.37
N GLY A 185 -4.43 9.74 6.40
CA GLY A 185 -4.37 8.51 7.19
C GLY A 185 -5.45 7.52 6.73
N ILE A 186 -5.11 6.25 6.59
CA ILE A 186 -6.07 5.16 6.42
C ILE A 186 -5.89 4.19 7.59
N GLY A 187 -6.92 4.06 8.43
CA GLY A 187 -6.85 3.30 9.69
C GLY A 187 -6.05 3.98 10.81
N THR A 188 -5.65 5.24 10.64
CA THR A 188 -5.06 6.11 11.68
C THR A 188 -5.62 7.51 11.61
N THR A 189 -5.83 8.15 12.77
CA THR A 189 -6.27 9.55 12.88
C THR A 189 -5.11 10.53 13.03
N ASN A 190 -3.88 10.04 13.13
CA ASN A 190 -2.69 10.87 13.37
C ASN A 190 -1.56 10.58 12.35
N PRO A 191 -1.80 10.74 11.04
CA PRO A 191 -0.79 10.46 10.02
C PRO A 191 0.43 11.37 10.17
N GLN A 192 1.62 10.78 10.30
CA GLN A 192 2.93 11.43 10.39
C GLN A 192 3.60 11.62 9.01
N ALA A 193 3.05 10.99 7.96
CA ALA A 193 3.52 11.11 6.58
C ALA A 193 2.38 11.51 5.62
N LYS A 194 2.72 11.88 4.37
CA LYS A 194 1.73 12.34 3.37
C LYS A 194 0.60 11.33 3.13
N LEU A 195 0.94 10.05 3.13
CA LEU A 195 0.01 8.94 3.15
C LEU A 195 0.52 7.93 4.19
N GLU A 196 -0.29 7.66 5.21
CA GLU A 196 -0.01 6.64 6.22
C GLU A 196 -1.16 5.65 6.25
N VAL A 197 -0.85 4.37 6.05
CA VAL A 197 -1.82 3.28 6.20
C VAL A 197 -1.44 2.48 7.43
N GLN A 198 -2.29 2.49 8.43
CA GLN A 198 -2.10 1.77 9.68
C GLN A 198 -3.23 0.75 9.84
N SER A 199 -2.87 -0.53 9.89
CA SER A 199 -3.77 -1.57 10.36
C SER A 199 -2.99 -2.41 11.36
N PRO A 200 -3.51 -2.62 12.60
CA PRO A 200 -2.78 -3.40 13.58
C PRO A 200 -2.66 -4.88 13.20
N TRP A 201 -3.45 -5.35 12.21
CA TRP A 201 -3.63 -6.77 11.91
C TRP A 201 -3.88 -7.07 10.42
N ALA A 202 -3.38 -6.27 9.46
CA ALA A 202 -3.55 -6.56 8.03
C ALA A 202 -2.39 -5.99 7.17
N ASP A 203 -2.33 -6.42 5.91
CA ASP A 203 -1.46 -5.83 4.88
C ASP A 203 -1.59 -4.29 4.89
N TRP A 204 -0.47 -3.57 4.95
CA TRP A 204 -0.48 -2.10 5.00
C TRP A 204 -0.91 -1.51 3.67
N MET A 205 -0.44 -2.09 2.57
CA MET A 205 -0.92 -1.75 1.24
C MET A 205 -1.03 -3.03 0.43
N PHE A 206 -2.22 -3.19 -0.14
CA PHE A 206 -2.59 -4.41 -0.83
C PHE A 206 -3.26 -4.06 -2.16
N LEU A 207 -2.50 -4.19 -3.25
CA LEU A 207 -3.01 -4.01 -4.60
C LEU A 207 -3.49 -5.38 -5.11
N ARG A 208 -4.79 -5.64 -5.00
CA ARG A 208 -5.40 -6.92 -5.41
C ARG A 208 -5.89 -6.89 -6.84
N GLN A 209 -5.55 -7.90 -7.64
CA GLN A 209 -6.42 -8.36 -8.72
C GLN A 209 -7.50 -9.27 -8.09
N GLN A 210 -8.77 -8.90 -8.26
CA GLN A 210 -9.96 -9.35 -7.52
C GLN A 210 -9.93 -10.74 -6.86
N ARG A 211 -10.38 -10.81 -5.59
CA ARG A 211 -10.40 -12.00 -4.70
C ARG A 211 -11.29 -13.15 -5.18
N ASN A 212 -12.22 -12.89 -6.11
CA ASN A 212 -13.29 -13.81 -6.49
C ASN A 212 -13.24 -14.26 -7.97
N VAL A 213 -12.10 -14.08 -8.63
CA VAL A 213 -11.85 -14.64 -9.97
C VAL A 213 -10.45 -15.24 -10.02
N GLU A 214 -10.33 -16.34 -10.74
CA GLU A 214 -9.12 -17.17 -10.90
C GLU A 214 -7.89 -16.34 -11.30
N GLY A 215 -6.70 -16.70 -10.80
CA GLY A 215 -5.43 -16.12 -11.25
C GLY A 215 -5.04 -14.75 -10.68
N GLY A 216 -5.71 -14.27 -9.62
CA GLY A 216 -5.37 -13.00 -8.97
C GLY A 216 -4.06 -13.05 -8.18
N GLY A 217 -2.94 -12.64 -8.80
CA GLY A 217 -1.73 -12.23 -8.09
C GLY A 217 -1.90 -10.84 -7.44
N GLY A 218 -0.98 -10.49 -6.53
CA GLY A 218 -0.98 -9.17 -5.88
C GLY A 218 0.42 -8.69 -5.52
N PHE A 219 0.55 -7.36 -5.34
CA PHE A 219 1.72 -6.73 -4.75
C PHE A 219 1.40 -6.37 -3.31
N HIS A 220 2.14 -6.97 -2.36
CA HIS A 220 1.87 -6.82 -0.93
C HIS A 220 3.06 -6.12 -0.27
N ILE A 221 2.79 -5.05 0.45
CA ILE A 221 3.70 -4.53 1.48
C ILE A 221 3.08 -4.91 2.81
N HIS A 222 3.65 -5.91 3.47
CA HIS A 222 3.02 -6.50 4.66
C HIS A 222 4.02 -7.04 5.68
N ASN A 223 3.53 -7.22 6.90
CA ASN A 223 4.14 -8.08 7.90
C ASN A 223 3.37 -9.42 7.91
N PRO A 224 3.97 -10.52 7.43
CA PRO A 224 3.34 -11.82 7.24
C PRO A 224 2.90 -12.46 8.55
N TRP A 225 1.65 -12.92 8.57
CA TRP A 225 1.02 -13.49 9.75
C TRP A 225 1.36 -14.98 9.96
N GLY A 226 1.45 -15.35 11.23
CA GLY A 226 0.98 -16.63 11.76
C GLY A 226 0.24 -16.41 13.09
N ASN A 227 -1.08 -16.60 13.09
CA ASN A 227 -2.03 -16.67 14.22
C ASN A 227 -2.22 -15.42 15.13
N SER A 228 -3.44 -15.26 15.63
CA SER A 228 -4.06 -14.04 16.18
C SER A 228 -3.63 -13.56 17.57
N ASP A 229 -2.60 -14.14 18.21
CA ASP A 229 -2.43 -13.99 19.67
C ASP A 229 -1.07 -13.43 20.13
N GLN A 230 -0.30 -12.76 19.26
CA GLN A 230 1.01 -12.16 19.62
C GLN A 230 0.96 -10.63 19.60
N PRO A 231 1.48 -9.91 20.63
CA PRO A 231 1.10 -8.51 20.89
C PRO A 231 1.69 -7.45 19.94
N THR A 232 2.62 -7.81 19.05
CA THR A 232 3.31 -6.85 18.16
C THR A 232 3.95 -7.61 17.01
N GLY A 233 3.85 -7.08 15.78
CA GLY A 233 4.54 -7.66 14.61
C GLY A 233 6.03 -7.78 14.87
N ASP A 234 6.55 -9.01 14.84
CA ASP A 234 7.98 -9.27 14.97
C ASP A 234 8.71 -8.56 13.81
N PRO A 235 9.64 -7.61 14.09
CA PRO A 235 10.39 -6.94 13.04
C PRO A 235 11.09 -7.92 12.11
N SER A 236 11.45 -9.12 12.61
CA SER A 236 12.06 -10.22 11.84
C SER A 236 11.25 -10.62 10.61
N ARG A 237 10.00 -10.18 10.48
CA ARG A 237 9.07 -10.58 9.42
C ARG A 237 8.79 -9.49 8.38
N ASN A 238 9.19 -8.25 8.62
CA ASN A 238 8.95 -7.13 7.70
C ASN A 238 9.50 -7.46 6.31
N ARG A 239 8.67 -7.40 5.26
CA ARG A 239 9.14 -7.71 3.91
C ARG A 239 8.31 -7.06 2.81
N LEU A 240 8.93 -6.92 1.65
CA LEU A 240 8.23 -6.73 0.38
C LEU A 240 8.10 -8.10 -0.29
N GLU A 241 6.88 -8.52 -0.62
CA GLU A 241 6.63 -9.87 -1.11
C GLU A 241 5.61 -9.91 -2.25
N ILE A 242 5.88 -10.77 -3.23
CA ILE A 242 4.92 -11.24 -4.22
C ILE A 242 4.51 -12.67 -3.85
N ALA A 243 3.21 -12.90 -3.77
CA ALA A 243 2.60 -14.19 -3.51
C ALA A 243 1.39 -14.41 -4.45
N TYR A 244 0.98 -15.67 -4.62
CA TYR A 244 -0.26 -15.98 -5.32
C TYR A 244 -1.01 -17.11 -4.61
N LYS A 245 -2.32 -17.18 -4.87
CA LYS A 245 -3.19 -18.22 -4.32
C LYS A 245 -3.45 -19.30 -5.37
N THR A 246 -3.33 -20.56 -5.01
CA THR A 246 -3.62 -21.70 -5.91
C THR A 246 -5.12 -21.83 -6.16
N SER A 247 -5.48 -22.63 -7.18
CA SER A 247 -6.86 -23.02 -7.47
C SER A 247 -7.55 -23.77 -6.32
N THR A 248 -6.77 -24.39 -5.42
CA THR A 248 -7.25 -25.06 -4.21
C THR A 248 -7.36 -24.12 -3.01
N GLY A 249 -7.09 -22.83 -3.19
CA GLY A 249 -7.16 -21.82 -2.15
C GLY A 249 -5.97 -21.80 -1.19
N GLN A 250 -4.84 -22.41 -1.55
CA GLN A 250 -3.61 -22.34 -0.76
C GLN A 250 -2.79 -21.11 -1.15
N ASP A 251 -2.30 -20.36 -0.18
CA ASP A 251 -1.40 -19.23 -0.44
C ASP A 251 0.04 -19.75 -0.65
N LEU A 252 0.63 -19.44 -1.80
CA LEU A 252 2.02 -19.75 -2.12
C LEU A 252 2.87 -18.49 -1.96
N TRP A 253 3.55 -18.46 -0.82
CA TRP A 253 4.47 -17.40 -0.41
C TRP A 253 5.85 -17.59 -1.05
N GLY A 254 6.68 -16.55 -0.99
CA GLY A 254 8.08 -16.66 -1.35
C GLY A 254 8.40 -16.60 -2.85
N GLN A 255 7.47 -16.22 -3.73
CA GLN A 255 7.78 -16.13 -5.17
C GLN A 255 8.89 -15.10 -5.43
N PHE A 256 8.73 -13.92 -4.83
CA PHE A 256 9.79 -12.93 -4.70
C PHE A 256 9.68 -12.26 -3.34
N VAL A 257 10.77 -12.23 -2.58
CA VAL A 257 10.83 -11.65 -1.24
C VAL A 257 12.04 -10.76 -1.12
N LEU A 258 11.84 -9.52 -0.69
CA LEU A 258 12.87 -8.71 -0.06
C LEU A 258 12.63 -8.70 1.45
N HIS A 259 13.45 -9.47 2.16
CA HIS A 259 13.36 -9.62 3.60
C HIS A 259 13.97 -8.39 4.30
N GLY A 260 13.13 -7.57 4.92
CA GLY A 260 13.49 -6.27 5.49
C GLY A 260 14.65 -6.33 6.49
N PRO A 261 14.61 -7.21 7.51
CA PRO A 261 15.64 -7.26 8.55
C PRO A 261 17.03 -7.68 8.07
N SER A 262 17.11 -8.62 7.14
CA SER A 262 18.40 -9.12 6.63
C SER A 262 18.84 -8.43 5.33
N GLY A 263 17.92 -7.76 4.63
CA GLY A 263 18.12 -7.25 3.28
C GLY A 263 18.33 -8.35 2.25
N ASN A 264 17.90 -9.59 2.54
CA ASN A 264 18.08 -10.73 1.65
C ASN A 264 16.95 -10.78 0.61
N VAL A 265 17.29 -11.21 -0.60
CA VAL A 265 16.35 -11.47 -1.70
C VAL A 265 16.12 -12.98 -1.82
N GLY A 266 14.86 -13.40 -1.71
CA GLY A 266 14.41 -14.77 -1.96
C GLY A 266 13.64 -14.86 -3.27
N ILE A 267 13.93 -15.87 -4.09
CA ILE A 267 13.15 -16.25 -5.28
C ILE A 267 12.75 -17.71 -5.12
N GLY A 268 11.44 -17.98 -5.06
CA GLY A 268 10.90 -19.31 -4.73
C GLY A 268 11.06 -19.74 -3.26
N THR A 269 11.42 -18.82 -2.36
CA THR A 269 11.57 -19.07 -0.92
C THR A 269 11.19 -17.84 -0.09
N ALA A 270 10.43 -18.06 0.98
CA ALA A 270 10.01 -17.00 1.90
C ALA A 270 11.08 -16.67 2.96
N ASN A 271 12.07 -17.56 3.15
CA ASN A 271 13.08 -17.47 4.21
C ASN A 271 14.50 -17.54 3.60
N PRO A 272 14.96 -16.51 2.88
CA PRO A 272 16.27 -16.51 2.25
C PRO A 272 17.41 -16.53 3.27
N GLN A 273 18.31 -17.52 3.16
CA GLN A 273 19.44 -17.74 4.07
C GLN A 273 20.74 -17.04 3.63
N ALA A 274 20.71 -16.41 2.46
CA ALA A 274 21.81 -15.64 1.88
C ALA A 274 21.28 -14.36 1.24
N LYS A 275 22.18 -13.45 0.84
CA LYS A 275 21.81 -12.16 0.23
C LYS A 275 20.94 -12.33 -1.02
N LEU A 276 21.21 -13.36 -1.81
CA LEU A 276 20.31 -13.86 -2.84
C LEU A 276 20.17 -15.37 -2.63
N HIS A 277 18.93 -15.84 -2.44
CA HIS A 277 18.60 -17.26 -2.33
C HIS A 277 17.56 -17.59 -3.39
N VAL A 278 17.97 -18.36 -4.41
CA VAL A 278 17.08 -18.90 -5.43
C VAL A 278 16.80 -20.35 -5.10
N ASN A 279 15.54 -20.68 -4.85
CA ASN A 279 15.06 -22.04 -4.68
C ASN A 279 14.51 -22.54 -6.03
N GLY A 280 15.43 -22.98 -6.90
CA GLY A 280 15.15 -23.36 -8.28
C GLY A 280 16.33 -23.03 -9.20
N ASP A 281 16.10 -23.07 -10.51
CA ASP A 281 17.13 -22.82 -11.51
C ASP A 281 17.33 -21.32 -11.78
N MET A 282 18.57 -20.95 -12.11
CA MET A 282 18.92 -19.61 -12.57
C MET A 282 19.40 -19.68 -14.02
N ILE A 283 18.67 -19.01 -14.93
CA ILE A 283 19.08 -18.82 -16.32
C ILE A 283 19.60 -17.38 -16.48
N VAL A 284 20.84 -17.23 -16.93
CA VAL A 284 21.48 -15.93 -17.17
C VAL A 284 21.84 -15.84 -18.65
N THR A 285 21.32 -14.83 -19.35
CA THR A 285 21.54 -14.63 -20.80
C THR A 285 22.83 -13.86 -21.12
N GLY A 286 23.50 -13.35 -20.08
CA GLY A 286 24.84 -12.75 -20.15
C GLY A 286 25.77 -13.41 -19.14
N ASP A 287 26.88 -12.73 -18.83
CA ASP A 287 27.89 -13.28 -17.93
C ASP A 287 27.51 -13.12 -16.45
N ILE A 288 27.85 -14.12 -15.64
CA ILE A 288 27.93 -13.98 -14.18
C ILE A 288 29.34 -13.51 -13.84
N VAL A 289 29.48 -12.23 -13.47
CA VAL A 289 30.77 -11.64 -13.12
C VAL A 289 31.09 -11.90 -11.64
N LEU A 290 31.98 -12.85 -11.39
CA LEU A 290 32.54 -13.14 -10.07
C LEU A 290 33.90 -12.42 -9.95
N GLN A 291 34.08 -11.59 -8.91
CA GLN A 291 35.31 -10.80 -8.72
C GLN A 291 36.51 -11.60 -8.19
N ASN A 292 36.21 -12.76 -7.64
CA ASN A 292 37.18 -13.69 -7.06
C ASN A 292 37.74 -14.64 -8.13
N ALA A 293 38.70 -15.50 -7.77
CA ALA A 293 39.64 -16.06 -8.73
C ALA A 293 39.32 -17.47 -9.23
N ASP A 294 39.21 -18.45 -8.34
CA ASP A 294 39.14 -19.88 -8.67
C ASP A 294 37.74 -20.47 -8.53
N CYS A 295 37.54 -21.61 -9.18
CA CYS A 295 36.40 -22.49 -8.94
C CYS A 295 36.85 -23.59 -7.99
N ALA A 296 36.24 -23.63 -6.82
CA ALA A 296 36.57 -24.57 -5.76
C ALA A 296 35.35 -25.42 -5.38
N GLU A 297 35.60 -26.58 -4.80
CA GLU A 297 34.58 -27.43 -4.19
C GLU A 297 34.98 -27.73 -2.75
N GLU A 298 34.02 -27.73 -1.82
CA GLU A 298 34.31 -28.11 -0.44
C GLU A 298 34.51 -29.62 -0.33
N PHE A 299 35.62 -30.07 0.25
CA PHE A 299 35.86 -31.49 0.55
C PHE A 299 36.03 -31.70 2.05
N ALA A 300 35.64 -32.89 2.54
CA ALA A 300 35.98 -33.31 3.90
C ALA A 300 37.49 -33.46 4.06
N ILE A 301 38.06 -32.86 5.11
CA ILE A 301 39.51 -32.82 5.33
C ILE A 301 39.88 -33.62 6.58
N LYS A 302 40.86 -34.50 6.46
CA LYS A 302 41.47 -35.20 7.60
C LYS A 302 42.48 -34.28 8.28
N ASP A 303 42.49 -34.29 9.62
CA ASP A 303 43.41 -33.50 10.45
C ASP A 303 43.39 -31.99 10.11
N LEU A 304 42.18 -31.44 9.93
CA LEU A 304 41.88 -30.07 9.48
C LEU A 304 42.71 -29.00 10.19
N GLU A 305 42.97 -29.15 11.49
CA GLU A 305 43.71 -28.19 12.31
C GLU A 305 45.15 -27.92 11.81
N MET A 306 45.71 -28.82 11.01
CA MET A 306 47.06 -28.68 10.44
C MET A 306 47.05 -28.14 9.00
N ILE A 307 45.88 -27.86 8.42
CA ILE A 307 45.72 -27.52 7.03
C ILE A 307 45.43 -26.02 6.88
N GLU A 308 46.25 -25.34 6.10
CA GLU A 308 46.08 -23.92 5.77
C GLU A 308 45.84 -23.74 4.27
N PRO A 309 45.24 -22.60 3.85
CA PRO A 309 45.18 -22.22 2.45
C PRO A 309 46.55 -22.29 1.74
N GLY A 310 46.54 -22.79 0.52
CA GLY A 310 47.72 -23.07 -0.30
C GLY A 310 48.36 -24.44 -0.09
N THR A 311 47.91 -25.23 0.89
CA THR A 311 48.34 -26.62 1.04
C THR A 311 47.87 -27.48 -0.13
N VAL A 312 48.77 -28.31 -0.68
CA VAL A 312 48.46 -29.31 -1.69
C VAL A 312 47.82 -30.55 -1.04
N MET A 313 46.69 -30.97 -1.59
CA MET A 313 45.86 -32.05 -1.05
C MET A 313 45.80 -33.25 -1.98
N VAL A 314 45.73 -34.45 -1.42
CA VAL A 314 45.57 -35.72 -2.13
C VAL A 314 44.33 -36.45 -1.61
N LEU A 315 43.75 -37.32 -2.45
CA LEU A 315 42.67 -38.21 -2.07
C LEU A 315 43.14 -39.19 -0.97
N GLY A 316 42.40 -39.19 0.12
CA GLY A 316 42.52 -40.10 1.25
C GLY A 316 41.50 -41.24 1.17
N GLU A 317 41.12 -41.75 2.34
CA GLU A 317 40.10 -42.81 2.48
C GLU A 317 38.69 -42.22 2.39
N GLU A 318 37.75 -42.99 1.83
CA GLU A 318 36.31 -42.67 1.76
C GLU A 318 35.97 -41.29 1.16
N GLY A 319 36.82 -40.77 0.26
CA GLY A 319 36.59 -39.49 -0.43
C GLY A 319 37.00 -38.25 0.37
N SER A 320 37.57 -38.43 1.57
CA SER A 320 38.24 -37.34 2.30
C SER A 320 39.56 -36.96 1.65
N LEU A 321 40.06 -35.76 1.94
CA LEU A 321 41.39 -35.32 1.52
C LEU A 321 42.34 -35.25 2.71
N CYS A 322 43.62 -35.53 2.44
CA CYS A 322 44.71 -35.31 3.38
C CYS A 322 45.85 -34.54 2.69
N GLN A 323 46.74 -34.00 3.52
CA GLN A 323 47.92 -33.26 3.05
C GLN A 323 48.81 -34.19 2.18
N SER A 324 49.29 -33.69 1.05
CA SER A 324 50.24 -34.45 0.21
C SER A 324 51.56 -34.66 0.95
N THR A 325 52.16 -35.85 0.87
CA THR A 325 53.46 -36.14 1.51
C THR A 325 54.44 -36.87 0.59
N GLU A 326 54.01 -37.24 -0.61
CA GLU A 326 54.82 -37.97 -1.59
C GLU A 326 54.98 -37.18 -2.88
N ALA A 327 56.15 -37.30 -3.52
CA ALA A 327 56.39 -36.71 -4.83
C ALA A 327 55.65 -37.48 -5.93
N TYR A 328 55.10 -36.77 -6.91
CA TYR A 328 54.38 -37.37 -8.04
C TYR A 328 53.23 -38.29 -7.61
N ASP A 329 52.44 -37.86 -6.63
CA ASP A 329 51.27 -38.60 -6.17
C ASP A 329 50.12 -38.42 -7.16
N LYS A 330 49.64 -39.54 -7.73
CA LYS A 330 48.51 -39.56 -8.67
C LYS A 330 47.16 -39.27 -8.03
N LYS A 331 47.11 -39.28 -6.70
CA LYS A 331 45.91 -38.96 -5.92
C LYS A 331 45.72 -37.47 -5.73
N VAL A 332 46.59 -36.62 -6.30
CA VAL A 332 46.48 -35.17 -6.11
C VAL A 332 45.10 -34.66 -6.53
N ALA A 333 44.46 -33.93 -5.62
CA ALA A 333 43.08 -33.48 -5.76
C ALA A 333 42.98 -31.97 -5.98
N GLY A 334 44.04 -31.22 -5.65
CA GLY A 334 44.07 -29.77 -5.82
C GLY A 334 44.81 -29.07 -4.69
N VAL A 335 44.53 -27.78 -4.55
CA VAL A 335 45.15 -26.90 -3.55
C VAL A 335 44.07 -26.23 -2.73
N VAL A 336 44.24 -26.14 -1.41
CA VAL A 336 43.30 -25.42 -0.54
C VAL A 336 43.21 -23.96 -0.97
N SER A 337 42.01 -23.49 -1.30
CA SER A 337 41.76 -22.13 -1.80
C SER A 337 41.72 -21.09 -0.67
N GLY A 338 41.85 -19.80 -1.02
CA GLY A 338 41.71 -18.68 -0.08
C GLY A 338 43.02 -18.13 0.51
N ALA A 339 44.17 -18.54 -0.02
CA ALA A 339 45.48 -18.01 0.40
C ALA A 339 45.79 -16.66 -0.25
N GLY A 340 46.63 -15.85 0.42
CA GLY A 340 47.07 -14.54 -0.09
C GLY A 340 45.90 -13.60 -0.38
N ASP A 341 45.91 -12.96 -1.56
CA ASP A 341 44.85 -12.09 -2.06
C ASP A 341 43.84 -12.79 -2.98
N LEU A 342 43.94 -14.11 -3.17
CA LEU A 342 43.05 -14.88 -4.03
C LEU A 342 42.02 -15.64 -3.19
N LYS A 343 40.74 -15.42 -3.50
CA LYS A 343 39.59 -16.11 -2.90
C LYS A 343 38.84 -16.88 -3.98
N PRO A 344 38.10 -17.94 -3.62
CA PRO A 344 37.23 -18.66 -4.56
C PRO A 344 36.10 -17.76 -5.04
N GLY A 345 35.86 -17.77 -6.35
CA GLY A 345 34.73 -17.10 -6.99
C GLY A 345 33.48 -17.95 -7.00
N LEU A 346 33.65 -19.26 -7.18
CA LEU A 346 32.59 -20.25 -7.11
C LEU A 346 33.00 -21.32 -6.11
N ILE A 347 32.09 -21.65 -5.19
CA ILE A 347 32.26 -22.77 -4.25
C ILE A 347 31.11 -23.75 -4.49
N LEU A 348 31.47 -24.98 -4.84
CA LEU A 348 30.56 -26.10 -5.04
C LEU A 348 30.46 -26.97 -3.77
N ASP A 349 29.34 -27.68 -3.63
CA ASP A 349 28.99 -28.52 -2.47
C ASP A 349 29.24 -27.88 -1.09
N LYS A 350 28.95 -26.57 -0.99
CA LYS A 350 29.05 -25.86 0.28
C LYS A 350 27.98 -26.36 1.25
N GLN A 351 28.40 -26.89 2.40
CA GLN A 351 27.48 -27.46 3.39
C GLN A 351 27.56 -26.72 4.72
N SER A 352 26.50 -26.01 5.08
CA SER A 352 26.44 -25.13 6.24
C SER A 352 26.58 -25.83 7.60
N GLU A 353 26.34 -27.14 7.68
CA GLU A 353 26.36 -27.91 8.94
C GLU A 353 27.66 -28.68 9.20
N SER A 354 28.56 -28.77 8.22
CA SER A 354 29.83 -29.50 8.37
C SER A 354 30.99 -28.54 8.60
N THR A 355 31.64 -28.64 9.75
CA THR A 355 32.78 -27.78 10.13
C THR A 355 34.12 -28.30 9.63
N ASN A 356 34.16 -29.53 9.10
CA ASN A 356 35.41 -30.23 8.77
C ASN A 356 35.71 -30.26 7.27
N ARG A 357 35.33 -29.19 6.56
CA ARG A 357 35.49 -29.07 5.11
C ARG A 357 36.25 -27.80 4.72
N MET A 358 37.01 -27.87 3.63
CA MET A 358 37.68 -26.70 3.05
C MET A 358 37.47 -26.65 1.53
N PRO A 359 37.41 -25.44 0.94
CA PRO A 359 37.34 -25.27 -0.50
C PRO A 359 38.68 -25.65 -1.14
N ILE A 360 38.65 -26.58 -2.10
CA ILE A 360 39.80 -27.02 -2.87
C ILE A 360 39.67 -26.47 -4.29
N ALA A 361 40.65 -25.70 -4.73
CA ALA A 361 40.70 -25.16 -6.07
C ALA A 361 40.81 -26.30 -7.09
N LEU A 362 39.81 -26.43 -7.96
CA LEU A 362 39.78 -27.40 -9.04
C LEU A 362 40.32 -26.80 -10.34
N MET A 363 40.09 -25.50 -10.54
CA MET A 363 40.61 -24.73 -11.65
C MET A 363 40.68 -23.23 -11.34
N GLY A 364 41.56 -22.51 -12.03
CA GLY A 364 41.72 -21.07 -11.89
C GLY A 364 43.00 -20.69 -11.13
N LYS A 365 43.06 -19.45 -10.63
CA LYS A 365 44.26 -18.95 -9.94
C LYS A 365 44.14 -19.18 -8.44
N VAL A 366 45.11 -19.87 -7.85
CA VAL A 366 45.21 -20.07 -6.40
C VAL A 366 46.65 -19.87 -5.96
N TYR A 367 46.89 -19.47 -4.71
CA TYR A 367 48.22 -19.59 -4.14
C TYR A 367 48.49 -21.02 -3.72
N CYS A 368 49.68 -21.52 -4.03
CA CYS A 368 50.16 -22.85 -3.68
C CYS A 368 51.45 -22.74 -2.88
N LYS A 369 51.54 -23.53 -1.81
CA LYS A 369 52.80 -23.78 -1.11
C LYS A 369 53.68 -24.58 -2.05
N VAL A 370 54.89 -24.11 -2.28
CA VAL A 370 55.84 -24.74 -3.19
C VAL A 370 57.21 -24.86 -2.54
N ASP A 371 57.96 -25.87 -2.96
CA ASP A 371 59.30 -26.15 -2.50
C ASP A 371 60.27 -26.23 -3.68
N ALA A 372 61.11 -25.20 -3.77
CA ALA A 372 62.15 -25.05 -4.79
C ALA A 372 63.50 -25.68 -4.37
N GLU A 373 63.58 -26.40 -3.24
CA GLU A 373 64.78 -27.19 -2.88
C GLU A 373 65.02 -28.35 -3.85
N TYR A 374 63.96 -28.84 -4.52
CA TYR A 374 64.04 -29.95 -5.49
C TYR A 374 64.40 -29.49 -6.91
N ALA A 375 64.06 -28.25 -7.27
CA ALA A 375 64.52 -27.51 -8.45
C ALA A 375 63.94 -26.08 -8.40
N PRO A 376 64.66 -25.06 -8.91
CA PRO A 376 64.10 -23.71 -9.08
C PRO A 376 62.82 -23.74 -9.91
N ILE A 377 61.83 -22.96 -9.50
CA ILE A 377 60.52 -22.83 -10.15
C ILE A 377 60.52 -21.55 -10.99
N GLU A 378 60.25 -21.68 -12.28
CA GLU A 378 60.08 -20.57 -13.21
C GLU A 378 58.62 -20.43 -13.64
N VAL A 379 58.25 -19.26 -14.17
CA VAL A 379 56.89 -19.01 -14.69
C VAL A 379 56.59 -19.99 -15.83
N GLY A 380 55.47 -20.69 -15.74
CA GLY A 380 55.00 -21.67 -16.74
C GLY A 380 55.44 -23.11 -16.47
N ASP A 381 56.32 -23.34 -15.49
CA ASP A 381 56.72 -24.68 -15.06
C ASP A 381 55.52 -25.48 -14.58
N LEU A 382 55.48 -26.76 -14.95
CA LEU A 382 54.51 -27.71 -14.43
C LEU A 382 54.88 -28.06 -12.98
N LEU A 383 53.88 -28.05 -12.10
CA LEU A 383 54.05 -28.38 -10.69
C LEU A 383 53.35 -29.70 -10.35
N THR A 384 53.99 -30.50 -9.52
CA THR A 384 53.50 -31.79 -8.98
C THR A 384 53.63 -31.78 -7.46
N THR A 385 53.03 -32.74 -6.75
CA THR A 385 53.25 -32.90 -5.30
C THR A 385 54.74 -33.08 -4.95
N SER A 386 55.13 -32.61 -3.77
CA SER A 386 56.49 -32.67 -3.21
C SER A 386 56.60 -33.70 -2.07
N PRO A 387 57.81 -34.21 -1.75
CA PRO A 387 58.04 -34.90 -0.47
C PRO A 387 57.86 -33.97 0.75
N THR A 388 57.95 -32.65 0.56
CA THR A 388 57.64 -31.68 1.61
C THR A 388 56.12 -31.63 1.82
N PRO A 389 55.61 -31.91 3.04
CA PRO A 389 54.18 -32.00 3.29
C PRO A 389 53.39 -30.77 2.83
N GLY A 390 52.38 -31.00 2.00
CA GLY A 390 51.48 -29.97 1.50
C GLY A 390 52.08 -28.99 0.51
N HIS A 391 53.29 -29.25 0.00
CA HIS A 391 53.95 -28.40 -0.99
C HIS A 391 53.92 -29.06 -2.37
N ALA A 392 53.93 -28.22 -3.41
CA ALA A 392 54.23 -28.65 -4.77
C ALA A 392 55.72 -28.41 -5.07
N MET A 393 56.25 -29.09 -6.08
CA MET A 393 57.58 -28.87 -6.62
C MET A 393 57.52 -28.90 -8.15
N LYS A 394 58.58 -28.43 -8.82
CA LYS A 394 58.71 -28.55 -10.28
C LYS A 394 58.65 -30.01 -10.72
N ALA A 395 57.81 -30.31 -11.70
CA ALA A 395 57.76 -31.62 -12.34
C ALA A 395 58.92 -31.74 -13.34
N THR A 396 59.99 -32.39 -12.89
CA THR A 396 61.23 -32.60 -13.65
C THR A 396 61.29 -33.96 -14.36
N ASP A 397 60.43 -34.92 -13.99
CA ASP A 397 60.35 -36.26 -14.58
C ASP A 397 59.10 -36.39 -15.47
N PRO A 398 59.25 -36.32 -16.80
CA PRO A 398 58.13 -36.41 -17.74
C PRO A 398 57.37 -37.75 -17.68
N LEU A 399 58.03 -38.85 -17.26
CA LEU A 399 57.39 -40.17 -17.19
C LEU A 399 56.45 -40.29 -15.97
N LYS A 400 56.71 -39.50 -14.92
CA LYS A 400 55.87 -39.46 -13.71
C LYS A 400 54.86 -38.31 -13.71
N ALA A 401 55.07 -37.30 -14.56
CA ALA A 401 54.19 -36.13 -14.67
C ALA A 401 52.74 -36.48 -15.03
N PHE A 402 52.52 -37.54 -15.81
CA PHE A 402 51.17 -37.90 -16.24
C PHE A 402 50.27 -38.32 -15.05
N GLY A 403 49.19 -37.56 -14.84
CA GLY A 403 48.23 -37.74 -13.74
C GLY A 403 48.70 -37.21 -12.38
N THR A 404 49.77 -36.42 -12.33
CA THR A 404 50.32 -35.86 -11.07
C THR A 404 50.46 -34.33 -11.10
N ILE A 405 50.21 -33.71 -12.24
CA ILE A 405 50.30 -32.26 -12.41
C ILE A 405 49.14 -31.56 -11.73
N ILE A 406 49.48 -30.60 -10.88
CA ILE A 406 48.54 -29.71 -10.17
C ILE A 406 48.20 -28.50 -11.05
N GLY A 407 49.20 -27.98 -11.77
CA GLY A 407 49.05 -26.77 -12.56
C GLY A 407 50.38 -26.18 -13.00
N LYS A 408 50.35 -24.88 -13.34
CA LYS A 408 51.52 -24.11 -13.79
C LYS A 408 51.84 -22.96 -12.85
N ALA A 409 53.13 -22.74 -12.58
CA ALA A 409 53.57 -21.60 -11.80
C ALA A 409 53.28 -20.26 -12.51
N LEU A 410 52.73 -19.28 -11.79
CA LEU A 410 52.51 -17.90 -12.29
C LEU A 410 53.54 -16.91 -11.74
N ARG A 411 54.35 -17.31 -10.75
CA ARG A 411 55.51 -16.57 -10.26
C ARG A 411 56.67 -17.53 -10.01
N PRO A 412 57.93 -17.06 -10.13
CA PRO A 412 59.09 -17.90 -9.86
C PRO A 412 59.37 -18.03 -8.36
N LEU A 413 60.14 -19.07 -8.01
CA LEU A 413 60.80 -19.23 -6.72
C LEU A 413 62.16 -19.90 -6.92
N GLU A 414 63.24 -19.17 -6.66
CA GLU A 414 64.61 -19.61 -6.93
C GLU A 414 65.07 -20.76 -6.03
N ALA A 415 64.75 -20.69 -4.73
CA ALA A 415 65.15 -21.68 -3.73
C ALA A 415 64.26 -21.63 -2.48
N GLY A 416 64.27 -22.70 -1.71
CA GLY A 416 63.52 -22.80 -0.45
C GLY A 416 62.02 -22.98 -0.64
N LYS A 417 61.27 -22.72 0.43
CA LYS A 417 59.80 -22.88 0.47
C LYS A 417 59.11 -21.53 0.36
N GLY A 418 58.02 -21.47 -0.37
CA GLY A 418 57.28 -20.23 -0.57
C GLY A 418 55.82 -20.46 -0.95
N LEU A 419 55.06 -19.38 -0.94
CA LEU A 419 53.66 -19.35 -1.36
C LEU A 419 53.58 -18.53 -2.66
N ILE A 420 53.30 -19.20 -3.78
CA ILE A 420 53.24 -18.54 -5.11
C ILE A 420 51.88 -18.77 -5.77
N PRO A 421 51.36 -17.82 -6.56
CA PRO A 421 50.18 -18.08 -7.36
C PRO A 421 50.51 -19.08 -8.47
N ILE A 422 49.58 -19.99 -8.70
CA ILE A 422 49.63 -20.98 -9.77
C ILE A 422 48.30 -20.96 -10.53
N LEU A 423 48.33 -21.37 -11.79
CA LEU A 423 47.13 -21.69 -12.54
C LEU A 423 46.85 -23.18 -12.36
N VAL A 424 45.83 -23.52 -11.58
CA VAL A 424 45.35 -24.89 -11.39
C VAL A 424 44.60 -25.33 -12.63
N ALA A 425 44.96 -26.50 -13.10
CA ALA A 425 44.25 -27.27 -14.11
C ALA A 425 44.60 -28.73 -13.84
N LEU A 426 43.84 -29.38 -12.97
CA LEU A 426 43.99 -30.81 -12.69
C LEU A 426 43.61 -31.57 -13.98
N GLN A 427 44.52 -32.41 -14.46
CA GLN A 427 44.39 -33.19 -15.69
C GLN A 427 44.38 -34.69 -15.42
#